data_AF-A0A0Q8DI80-F1
#
_entry.id   AF-A0A0Q8DI80-F1
#
_cell.length_a   1.000
_cell.length_b   1.000
_cell.length_c   1.000
_cell.angle_alpha   90.00
_cell.angle_beta   90.00
_cell.angle_gamma   90.00
#
_symmetry.space_group_name_H-M   'P 1'
#
loop_
_entity.id
_entity.type
_entity.pdbx_description
1 polymer ?
#
loop_
_entity_poly.entity_id
_entity_poly.type
_entity_poly.pdbx_seq_one_letter_code
_entity_poly.pdbx_strand_id
1 'polypeptide(L)'
;MTDETRLRSLLQAAVPDDASTLDPQTVSTAARSARHRSRLIGLGAAAATVAVIGTVAVVSTQGPDRGRAADDSGTTAPYDAPACPATLPELNDANQTTGNLDGLTSVRLCPDLGRAMASPMSAADQRSVLAGMDALVEDLEGLRAALAASPEPDPGRCATISVLNSRQSLLFTMGNHSTIVPTILCGTIQVEGNAVDGGDLARAFLSALDRQRDELDYHRDYTGPLGCDQVDTSSPARPGREHLVAAVICPPRTDDGSAREATRLDDDQLAALEAAWQNPGDVAEDLNDFGENTCTELEDPSSTLLAATDHGDVVRLTESPCGFLYWSSWELGEGKALPTTLKDLGLD
;
A
#
# COMPACT_ATOMS: atom_id res chain seq x y z
N MET A 1 -14.08 -37.00 25.97
CA MET A 1 -13.57 -35.73 26.50
C MET A 1 -14.06 -34.64 25.55
N THR A 2 -14.95 -33.76 25.99
CA THR A 2 -15.64 -32.81 25.10
C THR A 2 -14.73 -31.64 24.73
N ASP A 3 -14.93 -31.06 23.54
CA ASP A 3 -14.13 -29.96 22.99
C ASP A 3 -14.06 -28.74 23.92
N GLU A 4 -15.14 -28.50 24.69
CA GLU A 4 -15.20 -27.47 25.73
C GLU A 4 -14.16 -27.67 26.85
N THR A 5 -13.86 -28.93 27.19
CA THR A 5 -12.85 -29.26 28.22
C THR A 5 -11.45 -28.98 27.70
N ARG A 6 -11.21 -29.21 26.40
CA ARG A 6 -9.94 -28.91 25.73
C ARG A 6 -9.72 -27.41 25.58
N LEU A 7 -10.79 -26.66 25.25
CA LEU A 7 -10.75 -25.21 25.11
C LEU A 7 -10.48 -24.52 26.47
N ARG A 8 -11.13 -24.97 27.56
CA ARG A 8 -10.82 -24.47 28.91
C ARG A 8 -9.39 -24.74 29.34
N SER A 9 -8.86 -25.92 29.04
CA SER A 9 -7.49 -26.29 29.38
C SER A 9 -6.47 -25.41 28.66
N LEU A 10 -6.71 -25.05 27.39
CA LEU A 10 -5.82 -24.18 26.62
C LEU A 10 -5.88 -22.73 27.11
N LEU A 11 -7.06 -22.24 27.49
CA LEU A 11 -7.23 -20.90 28.05
C LEU A 11 -6.60 -20.75 29.45
N GLN A 12 -6.65 -21.80 30.28
CA GLN A 12 -5.99 -21.80 31.59
C GLN A 12 -4.47 -21.91 31.48
N ALA A 13 -3.92 -22.58 30.46
CA ALA A 13 -2.48 -22.69 30.27
C ALA A 13 -1.84 -21.40 29.70
N ALA A 14 -2.63 -20.47 29.17
CA ALA A 14 -2.16 -19.24 28.54
C ALA A 14 -2.08 -18.03 29.50
N VAL A 15 -2.46 -18.19 30.76
CA VAL A 15 -2.38 -17.12 31.77
C VAL A 15 -1.25 -17.45 32.75
N PRO A 16 -0.18 -16.63 32.82
CA PRO A 16 0.84 -16.78 33.85
C PRO A 16 0.22 -16.69 35.25
N ASP A 17 0.59 -17.60 36.15
CA ASP A 17 0.08 -17.66 37.55
C ASP A 17 0.38 -16.39 38.37
N ASP A 18 1.20 -15.52 37.83
CA ASP A 18 1.74 -14.28 38.36
C ASP A 18 1.19 -13.02 37.66
N ALA A 19 0.18 -13.17 36.78
CA ALA A 19 -0.56 -12.04 36.24
C ALA A 19 -1.30 -11.31 37.38
N SER A 20 -0.87 -10.08 37.69
CA SER A 20 -1.53 -9.22 38.66
C SER A 20 -3.00 -9.05 38.27
N THR A 21 -3.92 -9.53 39.10
CA THR A 21 -5.35 -9.31 38.90
C THR A 21 -5.60 -7.81 38.93
N LEU A 22 -5.87 -7.22 37.76
CA LEU A 22 -6.31 -5.83 37.64
C LEU A 22 -7.64 -5.72 38.39
N ASP A 23 -7.61 -5.06 39.54
CA ASP A 23 -8.82 -4.84 40.33
C ASP A 23 -9.75 -3.88 39.55
N PRO A 24 -10.95 -4.33 39.16
CA PRO A 24 -11.89 -3.50 38.40
C PRO A 24 -12.26 -2.20 39.14
N GLN A 25 -12.19 -2.20 40.47
CA GLN A 25 -12.46 -1.02 41.30
C GLN A 25 -11.37 0.04 41.12
N THR A 26 -10.08 -0.34 41.11
CA THR A 26 -8.97 0.60 40.89
C THR A 26 -8.99 1.21 39.48
N VAL A 27 -9.31 0.42 38.44
CA VAL A 27 -9.47 0.93 37.06
C VAL A 27 -10.65 1.91 36.97
N SER A 28 -11.79 1.59 37.58
CA SER A 28 -12.96 2.46 37.55
C SER A 28 -12.75 3.76 38.36
N THR A 29 -11.96 3.72 39.43
CA THR A 29 -11.66 4.89 40.27
C THR A 29 -10.66 5.82 39.59
N ALA A 30 -9.65 5.26 38.91
CA ALA A 30 -8.73 6.02 38.07
C ALA A 30 -9.47 6.75 36.93
N ALA A 31 -10.40 6.06 36.25
CA ALA A 31 -11.20 6.66 35.17
C ALA A 31 -12.13 7.80 35.66
N ARG A 32 -12.71 7.68 36.87
CA ARG A 32 -13.52 8.76 37.47
C ARG A 32 -12.67 9.96 37.89
N SER A 33 -11.47 9.73 38.43
CA SER A 33 -10.56 10.82 38.82
C SER A 33 -10.04 11.62 37.62
N ALA A 34 -9.83 10.96 36.47
CA ALA A 34 -9.44 11.61 35.22
C ALA A 34 -10.57 12.53 34.68
N ARG A 35 -11.83 12.06 34.71
CA ARG A 35 -12.99 12.85 34.25
C ARG A 35 -13.30 14.07 35.11
N HIS A 36 -12.94 14.06 36.40
CA HIS A 36 -13.11 15.22 37.26
C HIS A 36 -12.00 16.28 37.10
N ARG A 37 -10.81 15.92 36.61
CA ARG A 37 -9.73 16.88 36.32
C ARG A 37 -9.93 17.63 35.00
N SER A 38 -10.74 17.12 34.07
CA SER A 38 -10.98 17.74 32.76
C SER A 38 -11.96 18.93 32.76
N ARG A 39 -12.54 19.31 33.91
CA ARG A 39 -13.51 20.42 34.00
C ARG A 39 -13.01 21.68 34.71
N LEU A 40 -11.72 21.77 35.04
CA LEU A 40 -11.13 22.95 35.66
C LEU A 40 -9.70 23.20 35.14
N ILE A 41 -9.55 23.55 33.85
CA ILE A 41 -8.38 24.29 33.36
C ILE A 41 -8.87 25.37 32.40
N GLY A 42 -9.50 26.39 32.98
CA GLY A 42 -9.51 27.74 32.46
C GLY A 42 -8.68 28.60 33.42
N LEU A 43 -7.77 29.39 32.85
CA LEU A 43 -6.91 30.41 33.50
C LEU A 43 -5.69 29.91 34.31
N GLY A 44 -4.49 30.27 33.84
CA GLY A 44 -3.43 30.81 34.71
C GLY A 44 -2.22 29.94 35.04
N ALA A 45 -1.10 30.25 34.38
CA ALA A 45 0.27 30.37 34.88
C ALA A 45 1.07 29.16 35.45
N ALA A 46 2.32 29.10 34.93
CA ALA A 46 3.61 28.84 35.60
C ALA A 46 4.10 27.41 35.92
N ALA A 47 5.14 27.04 35.17
CA ALA A 47 6.44 26.47 35.58
C ALA A 47 6.52 25.17 36.42
N ALA A 48 7.21 24.16 35.87
CA ALA A 48 8.27 23.44 36.57
C ALA A 48 9.22 22.73 35.57
N THR A 49 10.50 23.08 35.66
CA THR A 49 11.65 22.51 34.98
C THR A 49 12.09 21.19 35.63
N VAL A 50 12.49 20.21 34.81
CA VAL A 50 13.58 19.28 35.16
C VAL A 50 14.47 19.14 33.93
N ALA A 51 15.72 19.58 34.09
CA ALA A 51 16.80 19.48 33.12
C ALA A 51 17.52 18.13 33.26
N VAL A 52 17.85 17.49 32.14
CA VAL A 52 19.05 16.66 32.01
C VAL A 52 19.77 17.05 30.72
N ILE A 53 21.05 17.31 30.88
CA ILE A 53 22.00 17.94 29.97
C ILE A 53 22.56 16.93 28.96
N GLY A 54 22.71 17.34 27.71
CA GLY A 54 23.46 16.63 26.67
C GLY A 54 23.56 17.46 25.38
N THR A 55 24.54 18.35 25.33
CA THR A 55 24.79 19.40 24.31
C THR A 55 25.35 18.87 22.98
N VAL A 56 24.82 19.35 21.85
CA VAL A 56 25.63 20.00 20.79
C VAL A 56 24.86 21.23 20.30
N ALA A 57 25.50 22.38 20.43
CA ALA A 57 25.00 23.69 20.04
C ALA A 57 25.43 24.02 18.61
N VAL A 58 24.53 24.61 17.82
CA VAL A 58 24.91 25.66 16.87
C VAL A 58 24.03 26.86 17.18
N VAL A 59 24.71 27.94 17.56
CA VAL A 59 24.15 29.26 17.82
C VAL A 59 24.08 30.00 16.50
N SER A 60 22.93 30.56 16.14
CA SER A 60 22.86 31.75 15.29
C SER A 60 21.77 32.68 15.79
N THR A 61 22.19 33.92 15.95
CA THR A 61 21.60 35.04 16.68
C THR A 61 20.37 35.64 15.99
N GLN A 62 19.39 36.07 16.79
CA GLN A 62 18.25 36.88 16.37
C GLN A 62 18.67 38.27 15.85
N GLY A 63 18.08 38.67 14.73
CA GLY A 63 17.87 40.06 14.31
C GLY A 63 16.52 40.15 13.59
N PRO A 64 15.63 41.09 13.95
CA PRO A 64 14.27 41.13 13.41
C PRO A 64 14.24 42.02 12.17
N ASP A 65 14.09 41.44 10.98
CA ASP A 65 13.66 42.20 9.83
C ASP A 65 12.79 41.35 8.89
N ARG A 66 11.69 41.98 8.48
CA ARG A 66 10.67 41.44 7.60
C ARG A 66 11.28 41.17 6.22
N GLY A 67 11.53 39.90 5.95
CA GLY A 67 11.75 39.38 4.61
C GLY A 67 11.07 38.02 4.54
N ARG A 68 10.10 37.87 3.63
CA ARG A 68 9.58 36.56 3.24
C ARG A 68 10.76 35.64 2.95
N ALA A 69 11.04 34.72 3.86
CA ALA A 69 11.68 33.48 3.46
C ALA A 69 10.59 32.73 2.69
N ALA A 70 10.73 32.68 1.37
CA ALA A 70 10.28 31.50 0.66
C ALA A 70 10.95 30.34 1.38
N ASP A 71 10.15 29.50 2.02
CA ASP A 71 10.62 28.22 2.49
C ASP A 71 11.01 27.47 1.22
N ASP A 72 12.31 27.46 0.93
CA ASP A 72 12.94 26.65 -0.11
C ASP A 72 12.84 25.19 0.38
N SER A 73 11.59 24.69 0.43
CA SER A 73 11.29 23.28 0.54
C SER A 73 11.66 22.72 -0.82
N GLY A 74 12.93 22.35 -0.99
CA GLY A 74 13.35 21.62 -2.17
C GLY A 74 12.36 20.48 -2.38
N THR A 75 11.69 20.46 -3.54
CA THR A 75 10.75 19.39 -3.87
C THR A 75 11.47 18.07 -3.68
N THR A 76 10.96 17.26 -2.75
CA THR A 76 11.57 15.94 -2.49
C THR A 76 11.27 15.11 -3.72
N ALA A 77 12.29 14.59 -4.41
CA ALA A 77 12.04 13.71 -5.53
C ALA A 77 11.25 12.48 -5.05
N PRO A 78 10.32 11.91 -5.85
CA PRO A 78 9.46 10.79 -5.42
C PRO A 78 10.24 9.61 -4.80
N TYR A 79 11.44 9.33 -5.30
CA TYR A 79 12.30 8.25 -4.83
C TYR A 79 13.22 8.59 -3.65
N ASP A 80 13.37 9.87 -3.31
CA ASP A 80 14.17 10.34 -2.16
C ASP A 80 13.37 10.39 -0.86
N ALA A 81 12.04 10.23 -0.95
CA ALA A 81 11.18 10.10 0.21
C ALA A 81 11.58 8.90 1.09
N PRO A 82 11.30 8.95 2.42
CA PRO A 82 11.65 7.86 3.32
C PRO A 82 11.13 6.51 2.85
N ALA A 83 12.02 5.51 2.87
CA ALA A 83 11.68 4.15 2.49
C ALA A 83 10.71 3.50 3.49
N CYS A 84 9.91 2.58 3.00
CA CYS A 84 9.08 1.72 3.83
C CYS A 84 9.92 0.92 4.84
N PRO A 85 9.39 0.59 6.03
CA PRO A 85 10.05 -0.35 6.91
C PRO A 85 10.10 -1.73 6.26
N ALA A 86 11.11 -2.53 6.63
CA ALA A 86 11.23 -3.91 6.12
C ALA A 86 10.07 -4.82 6.55
N THR A 87 9.41 -4.50 7.68
CA THR A 87 8.26 -5.24 8.21
C THR A 87 7.17 -4.27 8.60
N LEU A 88 5.94 -4.52 8.17
CA LEU A 88 4.78 -3.77 8.64
C LEU A 88 4.37 -4.24 10.05
N PRO A 89 3.79 -3.35 10.87
CA PRO A 89 3.12 -3.75 12.10
C PRO A 89 2.02 -4.79 11.83
N GLU A 90 1.72 -5.64 12.80
CA GLU A 90 0.53 -6.49 12.72
C GLU A 90 -0.72 -5.63 12.63
N LEU A 91 -1.73 -6.06 11.86
CA LEU A 91 -2.93 -5.26 11.61
C LEU A 91 -3.66 -4.84 12.91
N ASN A 92 -3.62 -5.69 13.94
CA ASN A 92 -4.22 -5.40 15.25
C ASN A 92 -3.42 -4.38 16.07
N ASP A 93 -2.13 -4.25 15.78
CA ASP A 93 -1.20 -3.33 16.46
C ASP A 93 -0.92 -2.08 15.61
N ALA A 94 -1.40 -2.05 14.37
CA ALA A 94 -1.22 -0.95 13.44
C ALA A 94 -2.00 0.29 13.90
N ASN A 95 -1.39 1.46 13.72
CA ASN A 95 -2.07 2.72 14.02
C ASN A 95 -3.25 2.90 13.06
N GLN A 96 -4.46 2.90 13.61
CA GLN A 96 -5.69 3.21 12.88
C GLN A 96 -6.01 4.71 12.90
N THR A 97 -5.07 5.53 13.38
CA THR A 97 -5.22 6.97 13.46
C THR A 97 -3.95 7.64 12.99
N THR A 98 -4.11 8.52 12.02
CA THR A 98 -3.17 9.59 11.74
C THR A 98 -3.76 10.88 12.28
N GLY A 99 -2.92 11.65 12.97
CA GLY A 99 -3.29 12.96 13.49
C GLY A 99 -3.53 13.98 12.39
N ASN A 100 -3.24 15.24 12.71
CA ASN A 100 -3.22 16.31 11.73
C ASN A 100 -2.11 16.03 10.68
N LEU A 101 -2.42 16.21 9.39
CA LEU A 101 -1.47 16.07 8.28
C LEU A 101 -0.69 17.38 8.00
N ASP A 102 -0.77 18.37 8.89
CA ASP A 102 0.06 19.57 8.81
C ASP A 102 1.55 19.21 8.73
N GLY A 103 2.22 19.72 7.69
CA GLY A 103 3.63 19.41 7.42
C GLY A 103 3.84 18.04 6.75
N LEU A 104 2.81 17.44 6.16
CA LEU A 104 2.95 16.30 5.27
C LEU A 104 3.89 16.65 4.12
N THR A 105 4.89 15.80 3.90
CA THR A 105 5.94 15.98 2.89
C THR A 105 5.99 14.84 1.88
N SER A 106 5.54 13.65 2.27
CA SER A 106 5.39 12.53 1.34
C SER A 106 4.42 11.48 1.86
N VAL A 107 3.87 10.68 0.95
CA VAL A 107 3.12 9.46 1.25
C VAL A 107 3.64 8.32 0.37
N ARG A 108 3.86 7.13 0.94
CA ARG A 108 4.30 5.95 0.17
C ARG A 108 3.46 4.72 0.52
N LEU A 109 3.07 3.94 -0.49
CA LEU A 109 2.45 2.63 -0.29
C LEU A 109 3.53 1.61 0.05
N CYS A 110 3.34 0.91 1.16
CA CYS A 110 4.27 -0.06 1.70
C CYS A 110 3.64 -1.45 1.70
N PRO A 111 4.22 -2.42 0.98
CA PRO A 111 3.79 -3.81 1.01
C PRO A 111 4.39 -4.57 2.19
N ASP A 112 3.68 -5.59 2.67
CA ASP A 112 4.24 -6.55 3.62
C ASP A 112 5.01 -7.67 2.91
N LEU A 113 6.29 -7.41 2.61
CA LEU A 113 7.19 -8.39 2.00
C LEU A 113 7.63 -9.50 2.97
N GLY A 114 7.37 -9.36 4.28
CA GLY A 114 7.84 -10.28 5.31
C GLY A 114 6.92 -11.47 5.57
N ARG A 115 5.64 -11.38 5.19
CA ARG A 115 4.62 -12.42 5.46
C ARG A 115 3.77 -12.84 4.27
N ALA A 116 3.76 -12.06 3.18
CA ALA A 116 2.88 -12.30 2.04
C ALA A 116 3.41 -13.35 1.05
N MET A 117 4.67 -13.77 1.15
CA MET A 117 5.31 -14.65 0.18
C MET A 117 5.46 -16.08 0.68
N ALA A 118 5.23 -17.06 -0.22
CA ALA A 118 5.47 -18.48 0.04
C ALA A 118 6.97 -18.78 0.28
N SER A 119 7.85 -17.95 -0.30
CA SER A 119 9.30 -17.98 -0.10
C SER A 119 9.77 -16.62 0.43
N PRO A 120 10.48 -16.57 1.56
CA PRO A 120 10.95 -15.30 2.09
C PRO A 120 12.03 -14.69 1.19
N MET A 121 11.76 -13.49 0.68
CA MET A 121 12.71 -12.68 -0.07
C MET A 121 13.95 -12.32 0.77
N SER A 122 15.12 -12.21 0.15
CA SER A 122 16.34 -11.80 0.87
C SER A 122 16.24 -10.35 1.36
N ALA A 123 16.94 -10.01 2.45
CA ALA A 123 16.95 -8.63 2.97
C ALA A 123 17.59 -7.61 2.01
N ALA A 124 18.40 -8.05 1.04
CA ALA A 124 18.93 -7.18 0.00
C ALA A 124 17.84 -6.87 -1.05
N ASP A 125 17.14 -7.90 -1.49
CA ASP A 125 16.06 -7.78 -2.46
C ASP A 125 14.88 -6.98 -1.90
N GLN A 126 14.50 -7.22 -0.64
CA GLN A 126 13.46 -6.42 0.03
C GLN A 126 13.80 -4.94 0.02
N ARG A 127 15.04 -4.59 0.36
CA ARG A 127 15.49 -3.18 0.31
C ARG A 127 15.46 -2.62 -1.10
N SER A 128 15.81 -3.42 -2.11
CA SER A 128 15.77 -2.99 -3.51
C SER A 128 14.34 -2.69 -3.95
N VAL A 129 13.39 -3.58 -3.65
CA VAL A 129 11.96 -3.39 -3.97
C VAL A 129 11.41 -2.15 -3.27
N LEU A 130 11.60 -2.03 -1.95
CA LEU A 130 11.07 -0.89 -1.17
C LEU A 130 11.69 0.47 -1.58
N ALA A 131 12.92 0.46 -2.07
CA ALA A 131 13.57 1.66 -2.62
C ALA A 131 13.12 1.99 -4.06
N GLY A 132 12.61 0.99 -4.79
CA GLY A 132 12.07 1.16 -6.14
C GLY A 132 10.68 1.79 -6.18
N MET A 133 9.93 1.74 -5.10
CA MET A 133 8.59 2.32 -5.02
C MET A 133 8.66 3.85 -4.89
N ASP A 134 7.94 4.56 -5.75
CA ASP A 134 7.81 6.01 -5.66
C ASP A 134 6.89 6.45 -4.51
N ALA A 135 7.03 7.70 -4.12
CA ALA A 135 6.16 8.36 -3.16
C ALA A 135 5.38 9.48 -3.84
N LEU A 136 4.18 9.72 -3.33
CA LEU A 136 3.47 10.97 -3.55
C LEU A 136 4.21 12.07 -2.77
N VAL A 137 4.71 13.06 -3.48
CA VAL A 137 5.47 14.22 -2.97
C VAL A 137 4.86 15.54 -3.47
N GLU A 138 4.12 15.49 -4.57
CA GLU A 138 3.25 16.55 -5.08
C GLU A 138 1.77 16.18 -4.85
N ASP A 139 0.86 17.12 -5.11
CA ASP A 139 -0.61 16.96 -4.93
C ASP A 139 -1.05 16.43 -3.54
N LEU A 140 -0.27 16.70 -2.50
CA LEU A 140 -0.59 16.30 -1.12
C LEU A 140 -1.88 16.95 -0.62
N GLU A 141 -2.16 18.19 -1.05
CA GLU A 141 -3.43 18.87 -0.75
C GLU A 141 -4.61 18.26 -1.51
N GLY A 142 -4.41 17.78 -2.75
CA GLY A 142 -5.42 17.03 -3.48
C GLY A 142 -5.74 15.70 -2.80
N LEU A 143 -4.73 14.99 -2.28
CA LEU A 143 -4.95 13.82 -1.43
C LEU A 143 -5.75 14.17 -0.18
N ARG A 144 -5.39 15.23 0.56
CA ARG A 144 -6.14 15.67 1.75
C ARG A 144 -7.59 15.98 1.42
N ALA A 145 -7.83 16.70 0.33
CA ALA A 145 -9.18 17.03 -0.13
C ALA A 145 -10.00 15.78 -0.49
N ALA A 146 -9.37 14.80 -1.17
CA ALA A 146 -10.01 13.54 -1.51
C ALA A 146 -10.41 12.74 -0.25
N LEU A 147 -9.53 12.67 0.75
CA LEU A 147 -9.80 11.98 2.02
C LEU A 147 -10.89 12.67 2.84
N ALA A 148 -10.93 14.00 2.85
CA ALA A 148 -12.00 14.77 3.50
C ALA A 148 -13.36 14.59 2.80
N ALA A 149 -13.35 14.30 1.49
CA ALA A 149 -14.54 14.02 0.70
C ALA A 149 -14.94 12.53 0.66
N SER A 150 -14.12 11.63 1.23
CA SER A 150 -14.42 10.20 1.27
C SER A 150 -15.75 9.94 2.00
N PRO A 151 -16.57 9.01 1.51
CA PRO A 151 -17.75 8.57 2.25
C PRO A 151 -17.39 8.03 3.63
N GLU A 152 -18.28 8.23 4.60
CA GLU A 152 -18.13 7.55 5.88
C GLU A 152 -18.15 6.03 5.68
N PRO A 153 -17.31 5.27 6.40
CA PRO A 153 -17.32 3.81 6.34
C PRO A 153 -18.71 3.25 6.63
N ASP A 154 -19.19 2.35 5.77
CA ASP A 154 -20.48 1.66 5.92
C ASP A 154 -20.29 0.23 6.44
N PRO A 155 -20.56 -0.03 7.74
CA PRO A 155 -20.45 -1.37 8.32
C PRO A 155 -21.42 -2.38 7.70
N GLY A 156 -22.55 -1.92 7.16
CA GLY A 156 -23.56 -2.76 6.53
C GLY A 156 -23.04 -3.37 5.23
N ARG A 157 -22.40 -2.57 4.38
CA ARG A 157 -21.66 -3.04 3.19
C ARG A 157 -20.57 -4.03 3.57
N CYS A 158 -19.84 -3.75 4.64
CA CYS A 158 -18.72 -4.58 5.07
C CYS A 158 -19.13 -5.95 5.60
N ALA A 159 -20.33 -6.08 6.17
CA ALA A 159 -20.85 -7.35 6.64
C ALA A 159 -21.25 -8.32 5.52
N THR A 160 -21.42 -7.84 4.28
CA THR A 160 -21.88 -8.65 3.14
C THR A 160 -20.75 -9.07 2.21
N ILE A 161 -19.53 -8.58 2.40
CA ILE A 161 -18.38 -8.90 1.56
C ILE A 161 -17.38 -9.82 2.28
N SER A 162 -16.80 -10.76 1.53
CA SER A 162 -15.62 -11.50 1.99
C SER A 162 -14.38 -10.68 1.64
N VAL A 163 -13.72 -10.10 2.64
CA VAL A 163 -12.54 -9.26 2.41
C VAL A 163 -11.29 -10.14 2.41
N LEU A 164 -10.54 -10.11 1.30
CA LEU A 164 -9.15 -10.52 1.29
C LEU A 164 -8.31 -9.29 1.67
N ASN A 165 -7.79 -9.28 2.89
CA ASN A 165 -6.97 -8.16 3.36
C ASN A 165 -5.59 -8.25 2.69
N SER A 166 -5.33 -7.38 1.72
CA SER A 166 -3.95 -7.12 1.30
C SER A 166 -3.21 -6.47 2.49
N ARG A 167 -2.08 -7.03 2.90
CA ARG A 167 -1.24 -6.44 3.95
C ARG A 167 -0.41 -5.32 3.33
N GLN A 168 -1.06 -4.21 3.07
CA GLN A 168 -0.46 -2.97 2.59
C GLN A 168 -0.76 -1.84 3.60
N SER A 169 0.08 -0.82 3.61
CA SER A 169 -0.08 0.35 4.47
C SER A 169 0.51 1.58 3.82
N LEU A 170 -0.01 2.76 4.14
CA LEU A 170 0.59 4.03 3.73
C LEU A 170 1.53 4.53 4.82
N LEU A 171 2.76 4.86 4.44
CA LEU A 171 3.72 5.62 5.24
C LEU A 171 3.50 7.11 4.95
N PHE A 172 2.97 7.84 5.93
CA PHE A 172 2.88 9.30 5.91
C PHE A 172 4.12 9.89 6.57
N THR A 173 4.84 10.77 5.86
CA THR A 173 6.01 11.48 6.40
C THR A 173 5.66 12.93 6.66
N MET A 174 5.73 13.35 7.92
CA MET A 174 5.39 14.70 8.39
C MET A 174 6.61 15.32 9.07
N GLY A 175 7.30 16.25 8.40
CA GLY A 175 8.50 16.89 8.93
C GLY A 175 9.53 15.91 9.50
N ASN A 176 9.62 15.82 10.84
CA ASN A 176 10.59 14.99 11.57
C ASN A 176 10.04 13.62 12.05
N HIS A 177 8.84 13.24 11.66
CA HIS A 177 8.23 11.97 12.07
C HIS A 177 7.46 11.32 10.93
N SER A 178 7.22 10.00 11.05
CA SER A 178 6.38 9.26 10.11
C SER A 178 5.37 8.40 10.86
N THR A 179 4.23 8.14 10.24
CA THR A 179 3.23 7.20 10.74
C THR A 179 2.81 6.23 9.65
N ILE A 180 2.49 5.00 10.04
CA ILE A 180 2.07 3.94 9.13
C ILE A 180 0.61 3.63 9.41
N VAL A 181 -0.18 3.63 8.35
CA VAL A 181 -1.62 3.47 8.42
C VAL A 181 -2.05 2.33 7.50
N PRO A 182 -2.78 1.33 7.98
CA PRO A 182 -3.19 0.21 7.16
C PRO A 182 -4.26 0.62 6.13
N THR A 183 -4.18 0.04 4.94
CA THR A 183 -5.15 0.25 3.85
C THR A 183 -6.20 -0.88 3.79
N ILE A 184 -6.60 -1.38 4.95
CA ILE A 184 -7.52 -2.52 5.06
C ILE A 184 -8.91 -2.11 4.56
N LEU A 185 -9.41 -2.76 3.52
CA LEU A 185 -10.81 -2.62 3.10
C LEU A 185 -11.73 -2.97 4.27
N CYS A 186 -12.76 -2.14 4.51
CA CYS A 186 -13.64 -2.29 5.67
C CYS A 186 -12.97 -2.11 7.04
N GLY A 187 -11.74 -1.60 7.08
CA GLY A 187 -11.12 -1.05 8.27
C GLY A 187 -11.44 0.43 8.39
N THR A 188 -12.03 0.86 9.50
CA THR A 188 -12.19 2.28 9.79
C THR A 188 -10.86 2.87 10.25
N ILE A 189 -10.38 3.84 9.50
CA ILE A 189 -9.17 4.61 9.77
C ILE A 189 -9.57 6.05 10.09
N GLN A 190 -8.87 6.68 11.03
CA GLN A 190 -9.03 8.09 11.34
C GLN A 190 -7.91 8.89 10.69
N VAL A 191 -8.25 9.82 9.79
CA VAL A 191 -7.28 10.71 9.13
C VAL A 191 -7.76 12.15 9.30
N GLU A 192 -6.96 13.00 9.96
CA GLU A 192 -7.35 14.38 10.31
C GLU A 192 -8.70 14.49 11.05
N GLY A 193 -9.06 13.45 11.81
CA GLY A 193 -10.33 13.37 12.52
C GLY A 193 -11.53 12.95 11.66
N ASN A 194 -11.33 12.61 10.39
CA ASN A 194 -12.33 12.02 9.52
C ASN A 194 -12.22 10.49 9.55
N ALA A 195 -13.36 9.81 9.61
CA ALA A 195 -13.42 8.37 9.45
C ALA A 195 -13.38 8.03 7.96
N VAL A 196 -12.40 7.21 7.54
CA VAL A 196 -12.18 6.79 6.15
C VAL A 196 -12.04 5.27 6.11
N ASP A 197 -12.56 4.64 5.06
CA ASP A 197 -12.33 3.22 4.80
C ASP A 197 -10.90 3.00 4.29
N GLY A 198 -10.17 2.01 4.81
CA GLY A 198 -8.79 1.77 4.40
C GLY A 198 -8.62 1.48 2.91
N GLY A 199 -9.63 0.93 2.23
CA GLY A 199 -9.62 0.75 0.78
C GLY A 199 -9.82 2.08 0.03
N ASP A 200 -10.65 2.98 0.57
CA ASP A 200 -10.82 4.33 0.00
C ASP A 200 -9.57 5.19 0.21
N LEU A 201 -8.86 4.98 1.33
CA LEU A 201 -7.54 5.58 1.59
C LEU A 201 -6.51 5.16 0.54
N ALA A 202 -6.43 3.87 0.21
CA ALA A 202 -5.54 3.36 -0.84
C ALA A 202 -5.91 3.95 -2.21
N ARG A 203 -7.21 4.00 -2.52
CA ARG A 203 -7.74 4.53 -3.77
C ARG A 203 -7.39 6.01 -3.95
N ALA A 204 -7.58 6.81 -2.91
CA ALA A 204 -7.25 8.24 -2.93
C ALA A 204 -5.75 8.46 -3.16
N PHE A 205 -4.89 7.65 -2.51
CA PHE A 205 -3.45 7.68 -2.72
C PHE A 205 -3.06 7.32 -4.15
N LEU A 206 -3.55 6.18 -4.68
CA LEU A 206 -3.21 5.73 -6.04
C LEU A 206 -3.68 6.73 -7.10
N SER A 207 -4.86 7.33 -6.91
CA SER A 207 -5.36 8.40 -7.78
C SER A 207 -4.47 9.65 -7.76
N ALA A 208 -3.97 10.05 -6.60
CA ALA A 208 -3.05 11.18 -6.49
C ALA A 208 -1.67 10.85 -7.11
N LEU A 209 -1.17 9.63 -6.91
CA LEU A 209 0.08 9.17 -7.49
C LEU A 209 -0.01 9.08 -9.02
N ASP A 210 -1.16 8.64 -9.56
CA ASP A 210 -1.44 8.62 -10.99
C ASP A 210 -1.34 10.03 -11.60
N ARG A 211 -1.95 11.04 -10.97
CA ARG A 211 -1.83 12.44 -11.39
C ARG A 211 -0.40 12.95 -11.32
N GLN A 212 0.32 12.63 -10.25
CA GLN A 212 1.72 13.02 -10.11
C GLN A 212 2.58 12.48 -11.27
N ARG A 213 2.36 11.23 -11.69
CA ARG A 213 3.06 10.63 -12.84
C ARG A 213 2.69 11.26 -14.17
N ASP A 214 1.49 11.82 -14.30
CA ASP A 214 1.10 12.59 -15.50
C ASP A 214 1.74 13.99 -15.55
N GLU A 215 2.11 14.55 -14.39
CA GLU A 215 2.63 15.93 -14.27
C GLU A 215 4.14 16.03 -14.17
N LEU A 216 4.80 15.02 -13.58
CA LEU A 216 6.24 15.01 -13.33
C LEU A 216 6.98 14.04 -14.24
N ASP A 217 8.11 14.48 -14.77
CA ASP A 217 9.05 13.61 -15.49
C ASP A 217 10.07 13.01 -14.50
N TYR A 218 9.81 11.78 -14.07
CA TYR A 218 10.71 11.00 -13.23
C TYR A 218 10.62 9.52 -13.59
N HIS A 219 11.69 8.77 -13.36
CA HIS A 219 11.71 7.33 -13.56
C HIS A 219 12.78 6.69 -12.66
N ARG A 220 12.55 5.43 -12.31
CA ARG A 220 13.52 4.52 -11.69
C ARG A 220 13.18 3.12 -12.13
N ASP A 221 14.00 2.59 -13.05
CA ASP A 221 13.89 1.22 -13.51
C ASP A 221 13.78 0.25 -12.34
N TYR A 222 12.88 -0.71 -12.48
CA TYR A 222 12.81 -1.82 -11.56
C TYR A 222 14.11 -2.62 -11.55
N THR A 223 14.68 -2.80 -10.36
CA THR A 223 15.95 -3.53 -10.15
C THR A 223 15.81 -4.70 -9.17
N GLY A 224 14.59 -4.95 -8.68
CA GLY A 224 14.31 -6.05 -7.76
C GLY A 224 14.30 -7.43 -8.46
N PRO A 225 14.18 -8.53 -7.69
CA PRO A 225 13.94 -9.83 -8.28
C PRO A 225 12.51 -9.95 -8.81
N LEU A 226 12.36 -10.28 -10.09
CA LEU A 226 11.05 -10.53 -10.69
C LEU A 226 10.76 -12.04 -10.66
N GLY A 227 9.71 -12.45 -9.93
CA GLY A 227 9.39 -13.86 -9.68
C GLY A 227 7.89 -14.10 -9.46
N CYS A 228 7.47 -15.36 -9.54
CA CYS A 228 6.05 -15.74 -9.56
C CYS A 228 5.34 -15.68 -8.22
N ASP A 229 6.10 -15.50 -7.15
CA ASP A 229 5.64 -15.27 -5.80
C ASP A 229 5.57 -13.78 -5.43
N GLN A 230 5.82 -12.88 -6.40
CA GLN A 230 5.71 -11.43 -6.20
C GLN A 230 4.37 -11.06 -5.55
N VAL A 231 4.47 -10.21 -4.53
CA VAL A 231 3.32 -9.68 -3.81
C VAL A 231 2.57 -8.77 -4.75
N ASP A 232 1.28 -9.00 -4.94
CA ASP A 232 0.44 -8.11 -5.72
C ASP A 232 0.35 -6.76 -5.01
N THR A 233 1.08 -5.77 -5.54
CA THR A 233 1.04 -4.39 -5.07
C THR A 233 0.28 -3.57 -6.07
N SER A 234 -0.83 -2.97 -5.62
CA SER A 234 -1.57 -2.02 -6.43
C SER A 234 -0.62 -0.89 -6.83
N SER A 235 -0.64 -0.56 -8.12
CA SER A 235 0.24 0.43 -8.74
C SER A 235 -0.57 1.25 -9.73
N PRO A 236 -0.28 2.54 -9.90
CA PRO A 236 -0.91 3.36 -10.94
C PRO A 236 -0.36 3.06 -12.35
N ALA A 237 0.67 2.21 -12.51
CA ALA A 237 1.25 1.89 -13.80
C ALA A 237 0.19 1.39 -14.80
N ARG A 238 0.15 1.98 -16.00
CA ARG A 238 -0.86 1.72 -17.03
C ARG A 238 -0.26 1.60 -18.45
N PRO A 239 -0.83 0.73 -19.30
CA PRO A 239 -0.45 0.64 -20.70
C PRO A 239 -0.49 1.99 -21.42
N GLY A 240 0.50 2.24 -22.27
CA GLY A 240 0.63 3.47 -23.05
C GLY A 240 1.21 4.68 -22.30
N ARG A 241 1.59 4.52 -21.02
CA ARG A 241 2.28 5.58 -20.25
C ARG A 241 3.68 5.15 -19.83
N GLU A 242 3.80 4.12 -18.98
CA GLU A 242 5.10 3.60 -18.52
C GLU A 242 5.77 2.70 -19.57
N HIS A 243 7.09 2.53 -19.48
CA HIS A 243 7.84 1.55 -20.29
C HIS A 243 8.08 0.26 -19.52
N LEU A 244 8.01 -0.89 -20.19
CA LEU A 244 8.39 -2.18 -19.63
C LEU A 244 9.91 -2.38 -19.74
N VAL A 245 10.55 -2.68 -18.61
CA VAL A 245 12.02 -2.85 -18.53
C VAL A 245 12.45 -4.30 -18.31
N ALA A 246 11.54 -5.15 -17.84
CA ALA A 246 11.76 -6.58 -17.67
C ALA A 246 10.42 -7.32 -17.63
N ALA A 247 10.41 -8.60 -18.01
CA ALA A 247 9.24 -9.45 -17.85
C ALA A 247 9.62 -10.91 -17.59
N VAL A 248 8.77 -11.63 -16.87
CA VAL A 248 8.84 -13.08 -16.68
C VAL A 248 7.48 -13.71 -16.94
N ILE A 249 7.50 -14.92 -17.49
CA ILE A 249 6.32 -15.79 -17.50
C ILE A 249 6.33 -16.68 -16.25
N CYS A 250 5.16 -16.76 -15.65
CA CYS A 250 4.85 -17.54 -14.48
C CYS A 250 3.89 -18.66 -14.85
N PRO A 251 4.41 -19.87 -15.09
CA PRO A 251 3.57 -21.00 -15.42
C PRO A 251 2.63 -21.36 -14.25
N PRO A 252 1.49 -22.00 -14.55
CA PRO A 252 0.56 -22.43 -13.52
C PRO A 252 1.26 -23.31 -12.48
N ARG A 253 0.79 -23.20 -11.23
CA ARG A 253 1.29 -24.02 -10.13
C ARG A 253 1.10 -25.50 -10.47
N THR A 254 2.01 -26.34 -10.00
CA THR A 254 1.87 -27.80 -10.10
C THR A 254 0.74 -28.30 -9.21
N ASP A 255 0.26 -29.52 -9.45
CA ASP A 255 -0.84 -30.16 -8.69
C ASP A 255 -0.58 -30.23 -7.17
N ASP A 256 0.67 -30.21 -6.75
CA ASP A 256 1.10 -30.18 -5.34
C ASP A 256 1.14 -28.75 -4.75
N GLY A 257 0.72 -27.74 -5.52
CA GLY A 257 0.66 -26.34 -5.12
C GLY A 257 2.01 -25.61 -5.17
N SER A 258 3.07 -26.26 -5.65
CA SER A 258 4.39 -25.63 -5.76
C SER A 258 4.42 -24.62 -6.92
N ALA A 259 5.08 -23.48 -6.69
CA ALA A 259 5.32 -22.50 -7.75
C ALA A 259 6.42 -23.04 -8.67
N ARG A 260 6.17 -23.02 -9.97
CA ARG A 260 7.20 -23.29 -10.97
C ARG A 260 8.12 -22.06 -11.11
N GLU A 261 9.34 -22.30 -11.58
CA GLU A 261 10.34 -21.26 -11.76
C GLU A 261 9.90 -20.25 -12.82
N ALA A 262 10.09 -18.96 -12.51
CA ALA A 262 9.81 -17.87 -13.44
C ALA A 262 10.79 -17.94 -14.62
N THR A 263 10.29 -17.82 -15.85
CA THR A 263 11.16 -17.76 -17.03
C THR A 263 11.21 -16.33 -17.54
N ARG A 264 12.40 -15.75 -17.61
CA ARG A 264 12.62 -14.40 -18.13
C ARG A 264 12.37 -14.35 -19.64
N LEU A 265 11.65 -13.33 -20.09
CA LEU A 265 11.49 -13.03 -21.51
C LEU A 265 12.84 -12.54 -22.07
N ASP A 266 13.21 -13.01 -23.25
CA ASP A 266 14.36 -12.47 -23.96
C ASP A 266 14.08 -11.04 -24.51
N ASP A 267 15.11 -10.42 -25.09
CA ASP A 267 15.01 -9.03 -25.55
C ASP A 267 13.99 -8.84 -26.68
N ASP A 268 13.83 -9.84 -27.57
CA ASP A 268 12.87 -9.78 -28.68
C ASP A 268 11.44 -9.96 -28.16
N GLN A 269 11.23 -10.87 -27.22
CA GLN A 269 9.96 -11.10 -26.54
C GLN A 269 9.54 -9.88 -25.71
N LEU A 270 10.47 -9.28 -24.96
CA LEU A 270 10.21 -8.07 -24.20
C LEU A 270 9.88 -6.89 -25.12
N ALA A 271 10.60 -6.72 -26.23
CA ALA A 271 10.31 -5.67 -27.21
C ALA A 271 8.92 -5.84 -27.87
N ALA A 272 8.52 -7.08 -28.15
CA ALA A 272 7.18 -7.38 -28.67
C ALA A 272 6.08 -7.08 -27.64
N LEU A 273 6.30 -7.46 -26.37
CA LEU A 273 5.38 -7.15 -25.28
C LEU A 273 5.28 -5.63 -25.04
N GLU A 274 6.41 -4.93 -25.04
CA GLU A 274 6.47 -3.47 -24.91
C GLU A 274 5.73 -2.77 -26.05
N ALA A 275 5.87 -3.24 -27.30
CA ALA A 275 5.13 -2.68 -28.42
C ALA A 275 3.60 -2.80 -28.24
N ALA A 276 3.13 -3.94 -27.69
CA ALA A 276 1.71 -4.14 -27.35
C ALA A 276 1.29 -3.28 -26.15
N TRP A 277 2.15 -3.15 -25.13
CA TRP A 277 1.94 -2.32 -23.95
C TRP A 277 1.79 -0.83 -24.30
N GLN A 278 2.58 -0.33 -25.25
CA GLN A 278 2.50 1.06 -25.72
C GLN A 278 1.28 1.35 -26.61
N ASN A 279 0.61 0.31 -27.13
CA ASN A 279 -0.54 0.46 -28.01
C ASN A 279 -1.73 -0.37 -27.50
N PRO A 280 -2.23 -0.08 -26.27
CA PRO A 280 -3.34 -0.82 -25.72
C PRO A 280 -4.64 -0.53 -26.49
N GLY A 281 -5.47 -1.56 -26.63
CA GLY A 281 -6.86 -1.43 -27.01
C GLY A 281 -7.77 -1.30 -25.79
N ASP A 282 -8.97 -0.77 -26.02
CA ASP A 282 -10.05 -0.91 -25.06
C ASP A 282 -10.48 -2.38 -24.98
N VAL A 283 -10.86 -2.82 -23.80
CA VAL A 283 -11.50 -4.13 -23.64
C VAL A 283 -12.81 -4.05 -24.39
N ALA A 284 -12.90 -4.73 -25.54
CA ALA A 284 -14.17 -4.94 -26.19
C ALA A 284 -14.99 -5.82 -25.25
N GLU A 285 -15.91 -5.18 -24.52
CA GLU A 285 -17.00 -5.86 -23.84
C GLU A 285 -17.92 -6.44 -24.93
N ASP A 286 -17.49 -7.52 -25.60
CA ASP A 286 -18.39 -8.37 -26.37
C ASP A 286 -19.21 -9.14 -25.34
N LEU A 287 -20.16 -8.44 -24.72
CA LEU A 287 -21.10 -9.03 -23.79
C LEU A 287 -22.16 -9.77 -24.58
N ASN A 288 -22.54 -10.95 -24.10
CA ASN A 288 -23.68 -11.68 -24.61
C ASN A 288 -24.97 -10.89 -24.26
N ASP A 289 -26.11 -11.38 -24.73
CA ASP A 289 -27.42 -10.77 -24.44
C ASP A 289 -27.75 -10.69 -22.93
N PHE A 290 -26.93 -11.31 -22.06
CA PHE A 290 -27.05 -11.30 -20.61
C PHE A 290 -26.04 -10.38 -19.90
N GLY A 291 -25.22 -9.63 -20.65
CA GLY A 291 -24.20 -8.75 -20.07
C GLY A 291 -22.95 -9.50 -19.58
N GLU A 292 -22.76 -10.76 -19.98
CA GLU A 292 -21.59 -11.56 -19.61
C GLU A 292 -20.60 -11.60 -20.78
N ASN A 293 -19.31 -11.59 -20.50
CA ASN A 293 -18.28 -11.67 -21.54
C ASN A 293 -18.48 -12.95 -22.41
N THR A 294 -18.60 -12.78 -23.73
CA THR A 294 -18.86 -13.89 -24.68
C THR A 294 -17.67 -14.83 -24.86
N CYS A 295 -16.48 -14.42 -24.42
CA CYS A 295 -15.31 -15.28 -24.47
C CYS A 295 -15.40 -16.36 -23.38
N THR A 296 -15.61 -17.61 -23.80
CA THR A 296 -15.64 -18.79 -22.91
C THR A 296 -14.35 -18.90 -22.10
N GLU A 297 -14.47 -19.19 -20.81
CA GLU A 297 -13.36 -19.39 -19.87
C GLU A 297 -12.26 -20.29 -20.46
N LEU A 298 -11.00 -19.97 -20.17
CA LEU A 298 -9.87 -20.86 -20.46
C LEU A 298 -10.04 -22.15 -19.65
N GLU A 299 -9.95 -23.31 -20.29
CA GLU A 299 -10.17 -24.63 -19.65
C GLU A 299 -9.13 -24.95 -18.56
N ASP A 300 -7.96 -24.29 -18.59
CA ASP A 300 -6.85 -24.46 -17.66
C ASP A 300 -6.38 -23.10 -17.10
N PRO A 301 -5.82 -23.05 -15.87
CA PRO A 301 -5.23 -21.82 -15.35
C PRO A 301 -4.09 -21.37 -16.27
N SER A 302 -4.28 -20.24 -16.95
CA SER A 302 -3.27 -19.72 -17.86
C SER A 302 -2.01 -19.30 -17.12
N SER A 303 -0.87 -19.49 -17.77
CA SER A 303 0.37 -18.84 -17.34
C SER A 303 0.13 -17.35 -17.21
N THR A 304 0.71 -16.74 -16.18
CA THR A 304 0.61 -15.30 -15.95
C THR A 304 1.90 -14.62 -16.36
N LEU A 305 1.83 -13.46 -16.99
CA LEU A 305 3.01 -12.62 -17.21
C LEU A 305 3.11 -11.60 -16.09
N LEU A 306 4.32 -11.41 -15.58
CA LEU A 306 4.66 -10.29 -14.70
C LEU A 306 5.64 -9.42 -15.45
N ALA A 307 5.34 -8.13 -15.54
CA ALA A 307 6.20 -7.15 -16.20
C ALA A 307 6.56 -6.04 -15.22
N ALA A 308 7.81 -5.61 -15.26
CA ALA A 308 8.31 -4.53 -14.43
C ALA A 308 8.47 -3.24 -15.24
N THR A 309 8.18 -2.09 -14.63
CA THR A 309 8.17 -0.79 -15.31
C THR A 309 9.41 0.05 -15.03
N ASP A 310 9.59 1.09 -15.83
CA ASP A 310 10.53 2.19 -15.63
C ASP A 310 10.21 3.07 -14.41
N HIS A 311 9.09 2.82 -13.73
CA HIS A 311 8.71 3.49 -12.48
C HIS A 311 8.90 2.63 -11.24
N GLY A 312 9.43 1.41 -11.40
CA GLY A 312 9.70 0.48 -10.31
C GLY A 312 8.49 -0.36 -9.89
N ASP A 313 7.43 -0.36 -10.70
CA ASP A 313 6.24 -1.17 -10.47
C ASP A 313 6.39 -2.57 -11.06
N VAL A 314 5.56 -3.49 -10.57
CA VAL A 314 5.33 -4.79 -11.20
C VAL A 314 3.85 -4.90 -11.52
N VAL A 315 3.52 -5.13 -12.79
CA VAL A 315 2.16 -5.33 -13.28
C VAL A 315 1.93 -6.78 -13.65
N ARG A 316 0.70 -7.24 -13.45
CA ARG A 316 0.24 -8.57 -13.83
C ARG A 316 -0.53 -8.51 -15.14
N LEU A 317 -0.18 -9.39 -16.07
CA LEU A 317 -0.86 -9.58 -17.34
C LEU A 317 -1.39 -11.01 -17.43
N THR A 318 -2.68 -11.16 -17.71
CA THR A 318 -3.33 -12.46 -17.80
C THR A 318 -3.80 -12.71 -19.22
N GLU A 319 -3.64 -13.93 -19.72
CA GLU A 319 -4.20 -14.28 -21.02
C GLU A 319 -5.73 -14.29 -20.95
N SER A 320 -6.35 -13.57 -21.88
CA SER A 320 -7.79 -13.55 -22.09
C SER A 320 -8.19 -14.63 -23.11
N PRO A 321 -9.32 -15.32 -22.88
CA PRO A 321 -9.88 -16.25 -23.87
C PRO A 321 -10.26 -15.58 -25.20
N CYS A 322 -10.35 -14.25 -25.22
CA CYS A 322 -10.60 -13.48 -26.42
C CYS A 322 -9.37 -13.30 -27.34
N GLY A 323 -8.22 -13.89 -27.00
CA GLY A 323 -7.00 -13.79 -27.82
C GLY A 323 -6.23 -12.49 -27.64
N PHE A 324 -6.12 -12.01 -26.41
CA PHE A 324 -5.27 -10.88 -26.02
C PHE A 324 -4.71 -11.07 -24.61
N LEU A 325 -3.65 -10.33 -24.25
CA LEU A 325 -3.25 -10.17 -22.85
C LEU A 325 -4.07 -9.05 -22.21
N TYR A 326 -4.53 -9.28 -21.00
CA TYR A 326 -5.34 -8.35 -20.23
C TYR A 326 -4.54 -7.76 -19.08
N TRP A 327 -4.59 -6.43 -18.96
CA TRP A 327 -4.14 -5.68 -17.80
C TRP A 327 -5.36 -5.14 -17.06
N SER A 328 -5.39 -5.34 -15.74
CA SER A 328 -6.38 -4.74 -14.84
C SER A 328 -5.76 -3.61 -14.04
N SER A 329 -6.47 -2.50 -13.94
CA SER A 329 -6.12 -1.39 -13.06
C SER A 329 -6.37 -1.73 -11.58
N TRP A 330 -5.90 -0.83 -10.72
CA TRP A 330 -6.34 -0.76 -9.32
C TRP A 330 -7.76 -0.20 -9.18
N GLU A 331 -8.28 0.49 -10.20
CA GLU A 331 -9.68 0.90 -10.26
C GLU A 331 -10.59 -0.26 -10.73
N LEU A 332 -11.68 -0.49 -10.00
CA LEU A 332 -12.64 -1.53 -10.35
C LEU A 332 -13.26 -1.26 -11.72
N GLY A 333 -13.16 -2.24 -12.61
CA GLY A 333 -13.73 -2.18 -13.96
C GLY A 333 -12.85 -1.44 -14.98
N GLU A 334 -11.73 -0.86 -14.56
CA GLU A 334 -10.74 -0.33 -15.49
C GLU A 334 -9.76 -1.43 -15.90
N GLY A 335 -9.56 -1.58 -17.21
CA GLY A 335 -8.58 -2.47 -17.77
C GLY A 335 -8.32 -2.19 -19.24
N LYS A 336 -7.29 -2.83 -19.79
CA LYS A 336 -6.87 -2.66 -21.18
C LYS A 336 -6.52 -4.00 -21.79
N ALA A 337 -6.82 -4.13 -23.08
CA ALA A 337 -6.42 -5.26 -23.89
C ALA A 337 -5.10 -4.93 -24.59
N LEU A 338 -4.09 -5.76 -24.42
CA LEU A 338 -2.84 -5.64 -25.17
C LEU A 338 -2.94 -6.54 -26.41
N PRO A 339 -2.67 -6.01 -27.63
CA PRO A 339 -2.89 -6.73 -28.88
C PRO A 339 -1.80 -7.80 -29.16
N THR A 340 -1.65 -8.74 -28.24
CA THR A 340 -0.70 -9.86 -28.28
C THR A 340 -1.21 -11.00 -27.39
N THR A 341 -0.64 -12.19 -27.51
CA THR A 341 -0.95 -13.38 -26.69
C THR A 341 0.33 -14.03 -26.18
N LEU A 342 0.24 -14.97 -25.25
CA LEU A 342 1.44 -15.73 -24.82
C LEU A 342 2.07 -16.47 -26.01
N LYS A 343 1.23 -16.99 -26.90
CA LYS A 343 1.65 -17.66 -28.12
C LYS A 343 2.34 -16.72 -29.11
N ASP A 344 1.85 -15.50 -29.29
CA ASP A 344 2.49 -14.52 -30.18
C ASP A 344 3.89 -14.12 -29.69
N LEU A 345 4.11 -14.21 -28.38
CA LEU A 345 5.42 -14.03 -27.73
C LEU A 345 6.28 -15.31 -27.74
N GLY A 346 5.75 -16.45 -28.21
CA GLY A 346 6.43 -17.74 -28.22
C GLY A 346 6.66 -18.33 -26.82
N LEU A 347 5.68 -18.20 -25.93
CA LEU A 347 5.77 -18.56 -24.51
C LEU A 347 4.84 -19.74 -24.09
N ASP A 348 4.45 -20.59 -25.03
CA ASP A 348 3.57 -21.76 -24.85
C ASP A 348 4.21 -22.97 -24.13
#